data_AF-A0A519RTZ4-F1
#
_entry.id   AF-A0A519RTZ4-F1
#
_cell.length_a   1.000
_cell.length_b   1.000
_cell.length_c   1.000
_cell.angle_alpha   90.00
_cell.angle_beta   90.00
_cell.angle_gamma   90.00
#
_symmetry.space_group_name_H-M   'P 1'
#
loop_
_entity.id
_entity.type
_entity.pdbx_description
1 polymer ?
#
loop_
_entity_poly.entity_id
_entity_poly.type
_entity_poly.pdbx_seq_one_letter_code
_entity_poly.pdbx_strand_id
1 'polypeptide(L)'
;MCTNPCPCGYYNHPDKECTCPPGTVQKYLNKISGPLLDRIDLHVEVTPVPFSELSTLRPQENSETIREKVIRAREIQDERYKDHQGVYCNAQMSSK
;
A
#
# COMPACT_ATOMS: atom_id res chain seq x y z
N MET A 1 1.81 7.89 5.85
CA MET A 1 0.34 7.83 5.64
C MET A 1 0.03 7.90 4.16
N CYS A 2 -0.90 7.10 3.67
CA CYS A 2 -1.45 7.29 2.32
C CYS A 2 -2.70 8.18 2.40
N THR A 3 -2.51 9.41 2.88
CA THR A 3 -3.57 10.41 2.98
C THR A 3 -3.09 11.64 2.27
N ASN A 4 -3.86 12.10 1.28
CA ASN A 4 -3.60 13.34 0.60
C ASN A 4 -3.75 14.51 1.61
N PRO A 5 -2.68 15.21 1.99
CA PRO A 5 -2.72 16.20 3.08
C PRO A 5 -3.53 17.46 2.75
N CYS A 6 -4.00 17.61 1.51
CA CYS A 6 -4.85 18.69 1.05
C CYS A 6 -6.01 18.15 0.21
N PRO A 7 -7.23 18.73 0.26
CA PRO A 7 -8.29 18.37 -0.68
C PRO A 7 -7.88 18.55 -2.15
N CYS A 8 -6.90 19.40 -2.43
CA CYS A 8 -6.36 19.69 -3.74
C CYS A 8 -5.35 18.67 -4.29
N GLY A 9 -4.73 17.81 -3.47
CA GLY A 9 -3.71 16.87 -4.00
C GLY A 9 -2.30 17.41 -4.19
N TYR A 10 -2.10 18.74 -4.11
CA TYR A 10 -0.84 19.38 -4.50
C TYR A 10 -0.04 19.96 -3.34
N TYR A 11 -0.37 19.59 -2.10
CA TYR A 11 0.39 20.03 -0.94
C TYR A 11 1.76 19.34 -0.91
N ASN A 12 2.84 20.14 -0.98
CA ASN A 12 4.23 19.71 -1.21
C ASN A 12 4.50 19.02 -2.56
N HIS A 13 3.69 19.27 -3.61
CA HIS A 13 3.98 18.73 -4.94
C HIS A 13 5.13 19.53 -5.61
N PRO A 14 6.16 18.87 -6.19
CA PRO A 14 7.33 19.55 -6.74
C PRO A 14 7.00 20.48 -7.91
N ASP A 15 6.06 20.08 -8.78
CA ASP A 15 5.72 20.85 -10.00
C ASP A 15 4.48 21.74 -9.89
N LYS A 16 3.65 21.60 -8.84
CA LYS A 16 2.35 22.27 -8.74
C LYS A 16 2.16 22.86 -7.36
N GLU A 17 1.96 24.17 -7.30
CA GLU A 17 1.66 24.85 -6.05
C GLU A 17 0.24 24.52 -5.56
N CYS A 18 0.14 24.30 -4.25
CA CYS A 18 -1.13 24.14 -3.56
C CYS A 18 -1.88 25.48 -3.53
N THR A 19 -3.12 25.51 -4.04
CA THR A 19 -3.98 26.71 -4.01
C THR A 19 -4.87 26.79 -2.77
N CYS A 20 -4.79 25.82 -1.85
CA CYS A 20 -5.68 25.77 -0.70
C CYS A 20 -5.21 26.69 0.45
N PRO A 21 -6.14 27.38 1.13
CA PRO A 21 -5.82 28.17 2.31
C PRO A 21 -5.21 27.30 3.43
N PRO A 22 -4.26 27.83 4.22
CA PRO A 22 -3.57 27.08 5.27
C PRO A 22 -4.53 26.50 6.33
N GLY A 23 -5.61 27.23 6.65
CA GLY A 23 -6.64 26.77 7.59
C GLY A 23 -7.45 25.56 7.10
N THR A 24 -7.53 25.33 5.79
CA THR A 24 -8.24 24.17 5.21
C THR A 24 -7.38 22.91 5.25
N VAL A 25 -6.07 23.04 5.05
CA VAL A 25 -5.10 21.93 5.14
C VAL A 25 -5.06 21.37 6.57
N GLN A 26 -4.95 22.24 7.57
CA GLN A 26 -4.85 21.82 8.97
C GLN A 26 -6.14 21.13 9.46
N LYS A 27 -7.32 21.61 9.03
CA LYS A 27 -8.61 20.94 9.28
C LYS A 27 -8.70 19.58 8.61
N TYR A 28 -8.11 19.41 7.42
CA TYR A 28 -8.11 18.14 6.70
C TYR A 28 -7.23 17.10 7.38
N LEU A 29 -6.02 17.48 7.81
CA LEU A 29 -5.10 16.62 8.56
C LEU A 29 -5.70 16.16 9.91
N ASN A 30 -6.42 17.05 10.60
CA ASN A 30 -7.10 16.73 11.85
C ASN A 30 -8.26 15.73 11.71
N LYS A 31 -8.68 15.37 10.48
CA LYS A 31 -9.65 14.28 10.25
C LYS A 31 -9.05 12.89 10.48
N ILE A 32 -7.72 12.78 10.49
CA ILE A 32 -7.03 11.54 10.82
C ILE A 32 -7.11 11.36 12.33
N SER A 33 -7.86 10.36 12.78
CA SER A 33 -8.15 10.17 14.19
C SER A 33 -6.89 9.91 15.01
N GLY A 34 -6.71 10.62 16.12
CA GLY A 34 -5.57 10.48 17.05
C GLY A 34 -5.20 9.03 17.45
N PRO A 35 -6.15 8.12 17.72
CA PRO A 35 -5.82 6.73 18.09
C PRO A 35 -5.20 5.89 16.96
N LEU A 36 -5.32 6.33 15.70
CA LEU A 36 -4.68 5.67 14.55
C LEU A 36 -3.26 6.20 14.31
N LEU A 37 -3.02 7.49 14.59
CA LEU A 37 -1.71 8.13 14.51
C LEU A 37 -0.70 7.53 15.50
N ASP A 38 -1.16 7.20 16.70
CA ASP A 38 -0.36 6.63 17.78
C ASP A 38 0.08 5.16 17.52
N ARG A 39 -0.46 4.53 16.47
CA ARG A 39 -0.18 3.12 16.12
C ARG A 39 0.57 2.94 14.79
N ILE A 40 1.13 4.01 14.24
CA ILE A 40 1.88 3.99 12.99
C ILE A 40 3.32 4.39 13.29
N ASP A 41 4.20 3.39 13.40
CA ASP A 41 5.63 3.60 13.69
C ASP A 41 6.41 4.11 12.48
N LEU A 42 5.93 3.85 11.25
CA LEU A 42 6.65 4.18 10.02
C LEU A 42 5.89 5.20 9.16
N HIS A 43 6.48 6.38 9.05
CA HIS A 43 6.05 7.43 8.13
C HIS A 43 7.07 7.59 7.01
N VAL A 44 6.69 7.18 5.80
CA VAL A 44 7.48 7.43 4.58
C VAL A 44 6.73 8.43 3.72
N GLU A 45 7.41 9.51 3.37
CA GLU A 45 6.96 10.45 2.34
C GLU A 45 7.45 9.95 0.98
N VAL A 46 6.53 9.79 0.03
CA VAL A 46 6.85 9.36 -1.33
C VAL A 46 6.58 10.49 -2.30
N THR A 47 7.54 10.78 -3.16
CA THR A 47 7.36 11.73 -4.26
C THR A 47 6.53 11.07 -5.36
N PRO A 48 5.74 11.86 -6.12
CA PRO A 48 5.03 11.35 -7.28
C PRO A 48 6.04 10.82 -8.31
N VAL A 49 5.81 9.60 -8.78
CA VAL A 49 6.63 8.97 -9.83
C VAL A 49 6.25 9.59 -11.18
N PRO A 50 7.21 10.06 -11.99
CA PRO A 50 6.92 10.65 -13.30
C PRO A 50 6.27 9.64 -14.24
N PHE A 51 5.34 10.10 -15.08
CA PHE A 51 4.60 9.23 -16.00
C PHE A 51 5.53 8.45 -16.95
N SER A 52 6.65 9.06 -17.36
CA SER A 52 7.67 8.40 -18.16
C SER A 52 8.16 7.10 -17.52
N GLU A 53 8.45 7.10 -16.22
CA GLU A 53 8.88 5.91 -15.49
C GLU A 53 7.77 4.86 -15.37
N LEU A 54 6.52 5.28 -15.16
CA LEU A 54 5.37 4.37 -15.15
C LEU A 54 5.13 3.71 -16.52
N SER A 55 5.41 4.45 -17.60
CA SER A 55 5.27 3.99 -18.98
C SER A 55 6.47 3.18 -19.49
N THR A 56 7.54 3.02 -18.70
CA THR A 56 8.67 2.20 -19.11
C THR A 56 8.28 0.73 -19.19
N LEU A 57 8.37 0.16 -20.38
CA LEU A 57 8.28 -1.28 -20.61
C LEU A 57 9.58 -1.94 -20.11
N ARG A 58 9.70 -2.10 -18.79
CA ARG A 58 10.76 -2.93 -18.21
C ARG A 58 10.43 -4.39 -18.49
N PRO A 59 11.42 -5.26 -18.75
CA PRO A 59 11.19 -6.70 -18.80
C PRO A 59 10.54 -7.14 -17.48
N GLN A 60 9.30 -7.59 -17.57
CA GLN A 60 8.57 -8.17 -16.44
C GLN A 60 8.52 -9.68 -16.63
N GLU A 61 8.42 -10.39 -15.52
CA GLU A 61 8.18 -11.83 -15.57
C GLU A 61 6.83 -12.07 -16.25
N ASN A 62 6.80 -13.03 -17.17
CA ASN A 62 5.55 -13.38 -17.84
C ASN A 62 4.58 -14.02 -16.84
N SER A 63 3.29 -14.04 -17.18
CA SER A 63 2.27 -14.60 -16.30
C SER A 63 2.48 -16.09 -16.00
N GLU A 64 3.15 -16.82 -16.89
CA GLU A 64 3.48 -18.23 -16.71
C GLU A 64 4.49 -18.45 -15.58
N THR A 65 5.61 -17.72 -15.60
CA THR A 65 6.62 -17.72 -14.52
C THR A 65 6.02 -17.29 -13.18
N ILE A 66 5.16 -16.27 -13.17
CA ILE A 66 4.47 -15.85 -11.94
C ILE A 66 3.51 -16.94 -11.45
N ARG A 67 2.78 -17.59 -12.35
CA ARG A 67 1.87 -18.70 -11.99
C ARG A 67 2.63 -19.84 -11.31
N GLU A 68 3.78 -20.25 -11.85
CA GLU A 68 4.62 -21.28 -11.23
C GLU A 68 5.04 -20.91 -9.80
N LYS A 69 5.45 -19.67 -9.58
CA LYS A 69 5.80 -19.17 -8.24
C LYS A 69 4.62 -19.21 -7.28
N VAL A 70 3.42 -18.82 -7.73
CA VAL A 70 2.20 -18.86 -6.92
C VAL A 70 1.82 -20.30 -6.56
N ILE A 71 1.92 -21.24 -7.51
CA ILE A 71 1.63 -22.66 -7.25
C ILE A 71 2.59 -23.22 -6.20
N ARG A 72 3.90 -22.98 -6.36
CA ARG A 72 4.90 -23.42 -5.38
C ARG A 72 4.64 -22.85 -3.97
N ALA A 73 4.23 -21.58 -3.89
CA ALA A 73 3.87 -20.98 -2.61
C ALA A 73 2.64 -21.64 -1.97
N ARG A 74 1.65 -22.06 -2.79
CA ARG A 74 0.46 -22.80 -2.32
C ARG A 74 0.81 -24.19 -1.82
N GLU A 75 1.66 -24.93 -2.54
CA GLU A 75 2.12 -26.25 -2.10
C GLU A 75 2.82 -26.20 -0.73
N ILE A 76 3.67 -25.19 -0.51
CA ILE A 76 4.32 -24.96 0.79
C ILE A 76 3.28 -24.69 1.89
N GLN A 77 2.22 -23.94 1.58
CA GLN A 77 1.15 -23.64 2.52
C GLN A 77 0.34 -24.88 2.86
N ASP A 78 -0.01 -25.69 1.85
CA ASP A 78 -0.75 -26.94 2.02
C ASP A 78 0.04 -27.93 2.88
N GLU A 79 1.36 -28.06 2.64
CA GLU A 79 2.24 -28.87 3.49
C GLU A 79 2.34 -28.35 4.93
N ARG A 80 2.41 -27.02 5.10
CA ARG A 80 2.48 -26.39 6.44
C ARG A 80 1.22 -26.64 7.27
N TYR A 81 0.05 -26.66 6.63
CA TYR A 81 -1.25 -26.78 7.29
C TYR A 81 -1.96 -28.10 7.01
N LYS A 82 -1.24 -29.14 6.56
CA LYS A 82 -1.81 -30.47 6.27
C LYS A 82 -2.62 -31.07 7.42
N ASP A 83 -2.19 -30.80 8.66
CA ASP A 83 -2.81 -31.29 9.89
C ASP A 83 -3.92 -30.35 10.42
N HIS A 84 -4.16 -29.21 9.75
CA HIS A 84 -5.11 -28.17 10.15
C HIS A 84 -6.26 -28.09 9.14
N GLN A 85 -7.31 -28.86 9.42
CA GLN A 85 -8.48 -28.93 8.55
C GLN A 85 -9.15 -27.54 8.45
N GLY A 86 -9.34 -27.06 7.21
CA GLY A 86 -9.98 -25.77 6.93
C GLY A 86 -9.04 -24.58 6.72
N VAL A 87 -7.72 -24.75 6.84
CA VAL A 87 -6.72 -23.71 6.57
C VAL A 87 -5.98 -24.00 5.27
N TYR A 88 -6.35 -23.29 4.20
CA TYR A 88 -5.75 -23.40 2.86
C TYR A 88 -5.00 -22.13 2.45
N CYS A 89 -5.17 -21.05 3.21
CA CYS A 89 -4.51 -19.78 2.96
C CYS A 89 -4.35 -18.98 4.25
N ASN A 90 -3.45 -17.99 4.24
CA ASN A 90 -3.17 -17.16 5.41
C ASN A 90 -4.41 -16.41 5.93
N ALA A 91 -5.37 -16.08 5.06
CA ALA A 91 -6.60 -15.40 5.46
C ALA A 91 -7.52 -16.27 6.35
N GLN A 92 -7.32 -17.59 6.35
CA GLN A 92 -8.08 -18.54 7.16
C GLN A 92 -7.36 -18.88 8.48
N MET A 93 -6.18 -18.31 8.73
CA MET A 93 -5.48 -18.47 9.99
C MET A 93 -6.24 -17.73 11.10
N SER A 94 -6.55 -18.43 12.19
CA SER A 94 -7.09 -17.79 13.40
C SER A 94 -5.99 -16.99 14.09
N SER A 95 -6.31 -15.78 14.56
CA SER A 95 -5.38 -14.90 15.29
C SER A 95 -5.28 -15.21 16.79
N LYS A 96 -5.56 -16.45 17.20
CA LYS A 96 -5.54 -16.89 18.60
C LYS A 96 -4.31 -17.70 18.89
#